data_AF-A0A2K1E4M5-F1
#
_entry.id   AF-A0A2K1E4M5-F1
#
_cell.length_a   1.000
_cell.length_b   1.000
_cell.length_c   1.000
_cell.angle_alpha   90.00
_cell.angle_beta   90.00
_cell.angle_gamma   90.00
#
_symmetry.space_group_name_H-M   'P 1'
#
loop_
_entity.id
_entity.type
_entity.pdbx_description
1 polymer ?
#
loop_
_entity_poly.entity_id
_entity_poly.type
_entity_poly.pdbx_seq_one_letter_code
_entity_poly.pdbx_strand_id
1 'polypeptide(L)'
;MRNIIYLIILFSLIVNSCIAQTIVNLNAFNQGDNSGKYFKDIDNNFNPFLGTWEWQNGNQIFRVELWKVEMKENKNGNEPSFYLDEIQGHFEMVESGVQGQQLETNIYTSNKNVGDKDYYWPPVINLSSIDGTSCGGIIIDNIAVNNEYWYGLKGKLIIELIDGTNPLKANWKVTLLEGIYGIDQPTEFIIPSNIVLTKAD
;
A
#
# COMPACT_ATOMS: atom_id res chain seq x y z
N MET A 1 51.44 27.71 -1.16
CA MET A 1 50.30 28.54 -0.71
C MET A 1 49.17 28.60 -1.73
N ARG A 2 49.42 28.92 -3.02
CA ARG A 2 48.39 28.98 -4.08
C ARG A 2 47.57 27.69 -4.23
N ASN A 3 48.21 26.52 -4.18
CA ASN A 3 47.53 25.22 -4.31
C ASN A 3 46.74 24.81 -3.05
N ILE A 4 47.12 25.31 -1.88
CA ILE A 4 46.40 25.10 -0.62
C ILE A 4 45.10 25.91 -0.61
N ILE A 5 45.11 27.12 -1.18
CA ILE A 5 43.92 27.98 -1.31
C ILE A 5 42.88 27.32 -2.24
N TYR A 6 43.29 26.75 -3.37
CA TYR A 6 42.36 26.02 -4.26
C TYR A 6 41.76 24.77 -3.60
N LEU A 7 42.53 24.08 -2.77
CA LEU A 7 42.04 22.92 -2.01
C LEU A 7 40.99 23.32 -0.96
N ILE A 8 41.20 24.45 -0.27
CA ILE A 8 40.25 24.99 0.72
C ILE A 8 38.96 25.47 0.05
N ILE A 9 39.05 26.12 -1.11
CA ILE A 9 37.87 26.56 -1.88
C ILE A 9 37.07 25.35 -2.38
N LEU A 10 37.74 24.32 -2.91
CA LEU A 10 37.10 23.09 -3.35
C LEU A 10 36.41 22.36 -2.18
N PHE A 11 37.05 22.31 -1.01
CA PHE A 11 36.46 21.71 0.20
C PHE A 11 35.24 22.50 0.71
N SER A 12 35.28 23.84 0.63
CA SER A 12 34.17 24.71 1.04
C SER A 12 32.92 24.61 0.15
N LEU A 13 33.09 24.21 -1.12
CA LEU A 13 31.98 23.99 -2.05
C LEU A 13 31.29 22.63 -1.84
N ILE A 14 31.98 21.65 -1.23
CA ILE A 14 31.44 20.29 -1.00
C ILE A 14 30.63 20.22 0.30
N VAL A 15 30.92 21.05 1.30
CA VAL A 15 30.23 21.03 2.61
C VAL A 15 28.87 21.75 2.62
N ASN A 16 28.56 22.54 1.59
CA ASN A 16 27.30 23.32 1.52
C ASN A 16 26.14 22.57 0.84
N SER A 17 26.35 21.36 0.31
CA SER A 17 25.34 20.60 -0.44
C SER A 17 24.70 19.44 0.33
N CYS A 18 24.97 19.29 1.63
CA CYS A 18 24.37 18.24 2.44
C CYS A 18 23.22 18.80 3.29
N ILE A 19 22.03 18.96 2.70
CA ILE A 19 20.79 19.03 3.49
C ILE A 19 20.50 17.59 3.91
N ALA A 20 20.93 17.21 5.11
CA ALA A 20 20.65 15.88 5.63
C ALA A 20 19.13 15.73 5.85
N GLN A 21 18.54 14.69 5.27
CA GLN A 21 17.13 14.36 5.46
C GLN A 21 16.86 14.13 6.95
N THR A 22 15.81 14.77 7.48
CA THR A 22 15.41 14.60 8.88
C THR A 22 14.45 13.43 9.00
N ILE A 23 14.84 12.37 9.71
CA ILE A 23 13.98 11.22 10.01
C ILE A 23 13.07 11.57 11.18
N VAL A 24 11.77 11.36 11.00
CA VAL A 24 10.72 11.65 11.97
C VAL A 24 9.81 10.43 12.09
N ASN A 25 9.26 10.17 13.28
CA ASN A 25 8.25 9.12 13.44
C ASN A 25 7.02 9.41 12.55
N LEU A 26 6.50 8.38 11.89
CA LEU A 26 5.32 8.45 11.02
C LEU A 26 4.09 9.04 11.71
N ASN A 27 3.95 8.87 13.03
CA ASN A 27 2.85 9.43 13.82
C ASN A 27 2.81 10.97 13.79
N ALA A 28 3.95 11.62 13.50
CA ALA A 28 4.04 13.07 13.33
C ALA A 28 3.70 13.56 11.91
N PHE A 29 3.30 12.65 11.01
CA PHE A 29 2.93 13.02 9.64
C PHE A 29 1.80 14.06 9.64
N ASN A 30 1.96 15.12 8.84
CA ASN A 30 1.05 16.29 8.78
C ASN A 30 0.90 17.08 10.09
N GLN A 31 1.74 16.85 11.11
CA GLN A 31 1.82 17.69 12.31
C GLN A 31 2.80 18.85 12.11
N GLY A 32 2.57 19.68 11.08
CA GLY A 32 3.40 20.82 10.72
C GLY A 32 4.06 20.69 9.35
N ASP A 33 5.22 21.32 9.17
CA ASP A 33 5.96 21.30 7.91
C ASP A 33 6.54 19.90 7.65
N ASN A 34 6.22 19.32 6.50
CA ASN A 34 6.71 18.01 6.07
C ASN A 34 8.00 18.12 5.24
N SER A 35 8.38 19.31 4.79
CA SER A 35 9.38 19.52 3.75
C SER A 35 10.74 18.91 4.11
N GLY A 36 11.28 18.07 3.22
CA GLY A 36 12.61 17.44 3.40
C GLY A 36 12.68 16.39 4.51
N LYS A 37 11.53 15.98 5.09
CA LYS A 37 11.47 14.95 6.12
C LYS A 37 11.25 13.56 5.53
N TYR A 38 11.66 12.56 6.30
CA TYR A 38 11.31 11.17 6.10
C TYR A 38 10.51 10.66 7.30
N PHE A 39 9.24 10.37 7.08
CA PHE A 39 8.31 9.83 8.06
C PHE A 39 8.41 8.31 8.09
N LYS A 40 9.13 7.80 9.09
CA LYS A 40 9.47 6.38 9.22
C LYS A 40 8.55 5.68 10.22
N ASP A 41 8.12 4.45 9.92
CA ASP A 41 7.48 3.56 10.90
C ASP A 41 8.55 3.06 11.88
N ILE A 42 8.83 3.88 12.90
CA ILE A 42 9.85 3.62 13.92
C ILE A 42 9.35 2.60 14.95
N ASP A 43 8.06 2.62 15.25
CA ASP A 43 7.45 1.78 16.28
C ASP A 43 7.07 0.38 15.76
N ASN A 44 7.33 0.11 14.46
CA ASN A 44 7.01 -1.13 13.77
C ASN A 44 5.51 -1.47 13.78
N ASN A 45 4.67 -0.43 13.72
CA ASN A 45 3.22 -0.57 13.69
C ASN A 45 2.76 -1.28 12.41
N PHE A 46 3.60 -1.40 11.38
CA PHE A 46 3.23 -2.09 10.16
C PHE A 46 3.36 -3.61 10.27
N ASN A 47 4.27 -4.11 11.12
CA ASN A 47 4.64 -5.52 11.20
C ASN A 47 3.45 -6.50 11.35
N PRO A 48 2.43 -6.21 12.17
CA PRO A 48 1.30 -7.12 12.32
C PRO A 48 0.54 -7.38 11.02
N PHE A 49 0.53 -6.42 10.09
CA PHE A 49 -0.24 -6.48 8.85
C PHE A 49 0.53 -7.10 7.68
N LEU A 50 1.87 -7.06 7.69
CA LEU A 50 2.69 -7.55 6.58
C LEU A 50 2.54 -9.07 6.40
N GLY A 51 2.61 -9.54 5.15
CA GLY A 51 2.49 -10.94 4.76
C GLY A 51 1.20 -11.22 3.99
N THR A 52 0.85 -12.50 3.92
CA THR A 52 -0.29 -13.00 3.15
C THR A 52 -1.49 -13.26 4.04
N TRP A 53 -2.66 -12.87 3.56
CA TRP A 53 -3.94 -13.01 4.24
C TRP A 53 -4.95 -13.68 3.33
N GLU A 54 -5.74 -14.61 3.86
CA GLU A 54 -6.69 -15.41 3.08
C GLU A 54 -8.09 -15.40 3.69
N TRP A 55 -9.10 -15.36 2.82
CA TRP A 55 -10.48 -15.67 3.15
C TRP A 55 -10.98 -16.72 2.17
N GLN A 56 -11.56 -17.80 2.70
CA GLN A 56 -12.08 -18.89 1.91
C GLN A 56 -13.61 -18.95 1.99
N ASN A 57 -14.25 -19.13 0.83
CA ASN A 57 -15.68 -19.37 0.70
C ASN A 57 -15.92 -20.55 -0.26
N GLY A 58 -16.19 -21.73 0.31
CA GLY A 58 -16.22 -22.97 -0.48
C GLY A 58 -14.86 -23.25 -1.10
N ASN A 59 -14.79 -23.31 -2.43
CA ASN A 59 -13.55 -23.55 -3.17
C ASN A 59 -12.84 -22.25 -3.57
N GLN A 60 -13.44 -21.08 -3.34
CA GLN A 60 -12.83 -19.80 -3.68
C GLN A 60 -11.97 -19.30 -2.52
N ILE A 61 -10.76 -18.84 -2.83
CA ILE A 61 -9.82 -18.26 -1.88
C ILE A 61 -9.49 -16.84 -2.37
N PHE A 62 -9.87 -15.85 -1.58
CA PHE A 62 -9.42 -14.47 -1.75
C PHE A 62 -8.13 -14.29 -0.96
N ARG A 63 -7.06 -13.89 -1.65
CA ARG A 63 -5.72 -13.75 -1.08
C ARG A 63 -5.24 -12.31 -1.22
N VAL A 64 -4.67 -11.76 -0.15
CA VAL A 64 -4.09 -10.42 -0.11
C VAL A 64 -2.66 -10.53 0.36
N GLU A 65 -1.73 -9.93 -0.38
CA GLU A 65 -0.33 -9.82 -0.01
C GLU A 65 0.00 -8.36 0.32
N LEU A 66 0.54 -8.14 1.53
CA LEU A 66 0.92 -6.81 2.03
C LEU A 66 2.42 -6.78 2.35
N TRP A 67 3.12 -5.76 1.86
CA TRP A 67 4.55 -5.55 2.14
C TRP A 67 4.84 -4.09 2.48
N LYS A 68 5.96 -3.87 3.16
CA LYS A 68 6.43 -2.52 3.52
C LYS A 68 7.26 -1.93 2.39
N VAL A 69 7.03 -0.67 2.08
CA VAL A 69 7.92 0.15 1.25
C VAL A 69 8.48 1.26 2.10
N GLU A 70 9.81 1.34 2.15
CA GLU A 70 10.52 2.42 2.85
C GLU A 70 10.80 3.59 1.91
N MET A 71 10.83 4.81 2.46
CA MET A 71 11.19 6.03 1.73
C MET A 71 10.40 6.24 0.42
N LYS A 72 9.09 6.02 0.43
CA LYS A 72 8.22 6.38 -0.70
C LYS A 72 8.15 7.90 -0.83
N GLU A 73 8.65 8.42 -1.95
CA GLU A 73 8.62 9.85 -2.23
C GLU A 73 7.17 10.33 -2.47
N ASN A 74 6.79 11.43 -1.82
CA ASN A 74 5.48 12.05 -2.00
C ASN A 74 5.65 13.48 -2.53
N LYS A 75 5.41 13.64 -3.83
CA LYS A 75 5.49 14.92 -4.55
C LYS A 75 4.16 15.64 -4.56
N ASN A 76 3.66 16.06 -3.40
CA ASN A 76 2.45 16.87 -3.30
C ASN A 76 2.68 18.38 -3.55
N GLY A 77 3.58 18.73 -4.49
CA GLY A 77 3.90 20.12 -4.82
C GLY A 77 4.74 20.88 -3.77
N ASN A 78 5.15 20.21 -2.69
CA ASN A 78 6.09 20.75 -1.73
C ASN A 78 7.52 20.50 -2.23
N GLU A 79 8.27 21.58 -2.45
CA GLU A 79 9.72 21.52 -2.53
C GLU A 79 10.31 22.07 -1.22
N PRO A 80 11.19 21.32 -0.52
CA PRO A 80 11.61 19.96 -0.83
C PRO A 80 10.53 18.89 -0.59
N SER A 81 10.51 17.85 -1.44
CA SER A 81 9.64 16.69 -1.27
C SER A 81 9.88 15.99 0.08
N PHE A 82 8.90 15.20 0.51
CA PHE A 82 9.01 14.38 1.70
C PHE A 82 8.86 12.90 1.35
N TYR A 83 9.28 12.05 2.27
CA TYR A 83 9.29 10.61 2.10
C TYR A 83 8.52 9.97 3.25
N LEU A 84 7.87 8.85 3.02
CA LEU A 84 7.22 8.08 4.07
C LEU A 84 7.41 6.57 3.89
N ASP A 85 7.36 5.85 5.00
CA ASP A 85 7.07 4.42 4.97
C ASP A 85 5.59 4.21 4.66
N GLU A 86 5.27 3.19 3.86
CA GLU A 86 3.90 2.83 3.53
C GLU A 86 3.76 1.31 3.46
N ILE A 87 2.56 0.78 3.74
CA ILE A 87 2.20 -0.60 3.43
C ILE A 87 1.59 -0.60 2.03
N GLN A 88 2.11 -1.43 1.13
CA GLN A 88 1.59 -1.63 -0.21
C GLN A 88 1.09 -3.06 -0.38
N GLY A 89 0.23 -3.28 -1.37
CA GLY A 89 -0.33 -4.61 -1.56
C GLY A 89 -0.99 -4.88 -2.91
N HIS A 90 -1.16 -6.18 -3.16
CA HIS A 90 -1.98 -6.75 -4.22
C HIS A 90 -2.93 -7.80 -3.64
N PHE A 91 -4.00 -8.07 -4.38
CA PHE A 91 -4.92 -9.16 -4.11
C PHE A 91 -5.11 -10.05 -5.34
N GLU A 92 -5.58 -11.26 -5.10
CA GLU A 92 -6.10 -12.19 -6.10
C GLU A 92 -7.29 -12.99 -5.56
N MET A 93 -8.04 -13.58 -6.49
CA MET A 93 -9.02 -14.61 -6.19
C MET A 93 -8.65 -15.85 -6.98
N VAL A 94 -8.57 -16.98 -6.31
CA VAL A 94 -8.28 -18.28 -6.90
C VAL A 94 -9.38 -19.28 -6.56
N GLU A 95 -9.53 -20.30 -7.40
CA GLU A 95 -10.35 -21.47 -7.10
C GLU A 95 -9.44 -22.66 -6.79
N SER A 96 -9.64 -23.27 -5.62
CA SER A 96 -8.99 -24.52 -5.23
C SER A 96 -9.55 -25.68 -6.06
N GLY A 97 -8.65 -26.52 -6.59
CA GLY A 97 -9.01 -27.75 -7.27
C GLY A 97 -9.83 -28.73 -6.43
N VAL A 98 -10.54 -29.64 -7.10
CA VAL A 98 -11.33 -30.71 -6.46
C VAL A 98 -10.40 -31.79 -5.88
N GLN A 99 -10.81 -32.37 -4.75
CA GLN A 99 -10.16 -33.44 -3.97
C GLN A 99 -9.01 -34.19 -4.69
N GLY A 100 -7.77 -33.91 -4.28
CA GLY A 100 -6.57 -34.65 -4.67
C GLY A 100 -5.61 -33.93 -5.63
N GLN A 101 -5.98 -32.76 -6.18
CA GLN A 101 -5.07 -31.91 -6.95
C GLN A 101 -4.83 -30.58 -6.23
N GLN A 102 -3.58 -30.31 -5.83
CA GLN A 102 -3.10 -28.99 -5.38
C GLN A 102 -2.86 -28.07 -6.58
N LEU A 103 -3.90 -27.77 -7.34
CA LEU A 103 -3.80 -26.77 -8.40
C LEU A 103 -4.86 -25.71 -8.16
N GLU A 104 -4.40 -24.51 -7.83
CA GLU A 104 -5.21 -23.31 -7.80
C GLU A 104 -5.34 -22.78 -9.23
N THR A 105 -6.55 -22.33 -9.59
CA THR A 105 -6.78 -21.60 -10.84
C THR A 105 -7.10 -20.15 -10.52
N ASN A 106 -6.37 -19.20 -11.11
CA ASN A 106 -6.65 -17.78 -10.91
C ASN A 106 -7.99 -17.40 -11.56
N ILE A 107 -8.90 -16.82 -10.77
CA ILE A 107 -10.14 -16.21 -11.25
C ILE A 107 -9.85 -14.78 -11.68
N TYR A 108 -9.17 -14.02 -10.82
CA TYR A 108 -8.63 -12.71 -11.14
C TYR A 108 -7.44 -12.35 -10.26
N THR A 109 -6.60 -11.44 -10.74
CA THR A 109 -5.53 -10.83 -9.97
C THR A 109 -5.49 -9.34 -10.22
N SER A 110 -5.24 -8.58 -9.16
CA SER A 110 -4.94 -7.15 -9.26
C SER A 110 -3.55 -6.89 -9.84
N ASN A 111 -2.67 -7.87 -9.72
CA ASN A 111 -1.34 -7.82 -10.26
C ASN A 111 -1.37 -8.22 -11.75
N LYS A 112 -1.56 -7.23 -12.62
CA LYS A 112 -1.71 -7.44 -14.07
C LYS A 112 -1.16 -6.26 -14.86
N ASN A 113 -0.95 -6.46 -16.16
CA ASN A 113 -0.59 -5.37 -17.06
C ASN A 113 -1.75 -4.38 -17.25
N VAL A 114 -1.40 -3.11 -17.44
CA VAL A 114 -2.30 -2.02 -17.81
C VAL A 114 -2.39 -1.96 -19.33
N GLY A 115 -3.53 -2.40 -19.88
CA GLY A 115 -3.76 -2.44 -21.33
C GLY A 115 -2.86 -3.45 -22.05
N ASP A 116 -2.62 -3.25 -23.35
CA ASP A 116 -1.91 -4.19 -24.23
C ASP A 116 -0.37 -4.10 -24.16
N LYS A 117 0.19 -3.35 -23.21
CA LYS A 117 1.64 -3.15 -23.08
C LYS A 117 2.16 -3.80 -21.80
N ASP A 118 3.47 -4.07 -21.76
CA ASP A 118 4.20 -4.56 -20.57
C ASP A 118 4.31 -3.52 -19.43
N TYR A 119 3.27 -2.71 -19.22
CA TYR A 119 3.20 -1.74 -18.14
C TYR A 119 2.47 -2.38 -16.96
N TYR A 120 3.21 -2.68 -15.90
CA TYR A 120 2.68 -3.34 -14.72
C TYR A 120 1.75 -2.41 -13.91
N TRP A 121 0.64 -2.93 -13.39
CA TRP A 121 -0.18 -2.17 -12.46
C TRP A 121 0.64 -1.83 -11.21
N PRO A 122 0.75 -0.55 -10.79
CA PRO A 122 1.31 -0.25 -9.49
C PRO A 122 0.51 -0.95 -8.38
N PRO A 123 1.06 -1.05 -7.16
CA PRO A 123 0.34 -1.63 -6.03
C PRO A 123 -1.02 -0.97 -5.83
N VAL A 124 -2.07 -1.80 -5.75
CA VAL A 124 -3.46 -1.34 -5.71
C VAL A 124 -3.94 -1.06 -4.29
N ILE A 125 -3.18 -1.49 -3.29
CA ILE A 125 -3.41 -1.21 -1.87
C ILE A 125 -2.31 -0.28 -1.38
N ASN A 126 -2.69 0.78 -0.67
CA ASN A 126 -1.78 1.69 0.02
C ASN A 126 -2.36 1.98 1.41
N LEU A 127 -1.68 1.56 2.47
CA LEU A 127 -2.14 1.60 3.86
C LEU A 127 -1.07 2.18 4.78
N SER A 128 -1.52 2.62 5.95
CA SER A 128 -0.67 3.02 7.06
C SER A 128 -1.33 2.61 8.39
N SER A 129 -0.52 2.44 9.43
CA SER A 129 -0.93 2.21 10.81
C SER A 129 -0.11 3.07 11.75
N ILE A 130 -0.75 3.54 12.83
CA ILE A 130 -0.10 4.34 13.88
C ILE A 130 -0.09 3.63 15.24
N ASP A 131 -0.77 2.48 15.35
CA ASP A 131 -1.01 1.77 16.61
C ASP A 131 -0.72 0.26 16.55
N GLY A 132 -0.52 -0.30 15.36
CA GLY A 132 -0.30 -1.74 15.17
C GLY A 132 -1.53 -2.61 15.35
N THR A 133 -2.73 -2.04 15.54
CA THR A 133 -3.99 -2.79 15.75
C THR A 133 -5.02 -2.49 14.66
N SER A 134 -4.98 -1.29 14.08
CA SER A 134 -5.73 -0.91 12.89
C SER A 134 -4.80 -0.36 11.81
N CYS A 135 -5.06 -0.70 10.55
CA CYS A 135 -4.45 -0.01 9.43
C CYS A 135 -5.52 0.39 8.41
N GLY A 136 -5.29 1.51 7.74
CA GLY A 136 -6.28 2.08 6.84
C GLY A 136 -5.64 2.86 5.71
N GLY A 137 -6.41 3.02 4.64
CA GLY A 137 -5.96 3.75 3.45
C GLY A 137 -6.86 3.45 2.26
N ILE A 138 -6.24 3.27 1.11
CA ILE A 138 -6.93 3.12 -0.17
C ILE A 138 -6.68 1.74 -0.75
N ILE A 139 -7.72 1.19 -1.35
CA ILE A 139 -7.65 0.07 -2.28
C ILE A 139 -8.25 0.48 -3.63
N ILE A 140 -7.70 -0.05 -4.72
CA ILE A 140 -8.28 0.05 -6.05
C ILE A 140 -8.70 -1.36 -6.47
N ASP A 141 -10.00 -1.57 -6.64
CA ASP A 141 -10.52 -2.75 -7.30
C ASP A 141 -10.38 -2.56 -8.82
N ASN A 142 -9.18 -2.88 -9.31
CA ASN A 142 -8.86 -2.82 -10.73
C ASN A 142 -9.46 -3.99 -11.53
N ILE A 143 -10.34 -4.80 -10.94
CA ILE A 143 -11.19 -5.77 -11.64
C ILE A 143 -12.51 -5.12 -12.04
N ALA A 144 -13.04 -4.23 -11.20
CA ALA A 144 -14.26 -3.46 -11.42
C ALA A 144 -14.07 -2.35 -12.47
N VAL A 145 -13.75 -2.72 -13.70
CA VAL A 145 -13.47 -1.81 -14.83
C VAL A 145 -14.61 -1.79 -15.84
N ASN A 146 -14.74 -0.68 -16.56
CA ASN A 146 -15.54 -0.58 -17.77
C ASN A 146 -14.84 0.31 -18.81
N ASN A 147 -15.46 0.50 -19.98
CA ASN A 147 -14.86 1.24 -21.10
C ASN A 147 -14.46 2.69 -20.75
N GLU A 148 -15.13 3.31 -19.78
CA GLU A 148 -14.87 4.69 -19.36
C GLU A 148 -13.96 4.76 -18.12
N TYR A 149 -13.93 3.70 -17.30
CA TYR A 149 -13.22 3.63 -16.03
C TYR A 149 -12.29 2.41 -15.97
N TRP A 150 -11.22 2.48 -16.77
CA TRP A 150 -10.24 1.39 -16.88
C TRP A 150 -9.31 1.24 -15.67
N TYR A 151 -9.25 2.25 -14.79
CA TYR A 151 -8.47 2.18 -13.54
C TYR A 151 -9.15 1.36 -12.44
N GLY A 152 -10.45 1.07 -12.58
CA GLY A 152 -11.23 0.35 -11.58
C GLY A 152 -11.86 1.24 -10.51
N LEU A 153 -12.39 0.60 -9.48
CA LEU A 153 -13.13 1.27 -8.41
C LEU A 153 -12.23 1.55 -7.19
N LYS A 154 -12.06 2.84 -6.87
CA LYS A 154 -11.31 3.28 -5.69
C LYS A 154 -12.18 3.21 -4.43
N GLY A 155 -11.68 2.53 -3.40
CA GLY A 155 -12.32 2.40 -2.10
C GLY A 155 -11.43 2.82 -0.95
N LYS A 156 -12.07 3.09 0.20
CA LYS A 156 -11.40 3.13 1.50
C LYS A 156 -11.29 1.70 2.02
N LEU A 157 -10.10 1.29 2.41
CA LEU A 157 -9.82 0.01 3.05
C LEU A 157 -9.49 0.25 4.53
N ILE A 158 -10.09 -0.56 5.40
CA ILE A 158 -9.78 -0.67 6.82
C ILE A 158 -9.52 -2.14 7.13
N ILE A 159 -8.42 -2.40 7.84
CA ILE A 159 -8.07 -3.70 8.41
C ILE A 159 -7.96 -3.53 9.93
N GLU A 160 -8.70 -4.32 10.69
CA GLU A 160 -8.67 -4.30 12.15
C GLU A 160 -8.29 -5.70 12.65
N LEU A 161 -7.19 -5.81 13.40
CA LEU A 161 -6.78 -7.08 13.97
C LEU A 161 -7.80 -7.56 15.00
N ILE A 162 -7.98 -8.88 15.06
CA ILE A 162 -8.83 -9.54 16.05
C ILE A 162 -7.92 -10.12 17.12
N ASP A 163 -7.90 -9.48 18.29
CA ASP A 163 -7.05 -9.87 19.41
C ASP A 163 -7.27 -11.33 19.87
N GLY A 164 -6.18 -11.99 20.25
CA GLY A 164 -6.22 -13.33 20.82
C GLY A 164 -6.50 -14.46 19.84
N THR A 165 -6.44 -14.20 18.53
CA THR A 165 -6.61 -15.24 17.49
C THR A 165 -5.29 -15.92 17.14
N ASN A 166 -5.35 -17.23 16.89
CA ASN A 166 -4.23 -18.03 16.38
C ASN A 166 -4.78 -19.10 15.40
N PRO A 167 -4.48 -19.04 14.09
CA PRO A 167 -3.70 -18.00 13.39
C PRO A 167 -4.33 -16.60 13.55
N LEU A 168 -3.51 -15.55 13.36
CA LEU A 168 -3.94 -14.17 13.48
C LEU A 168 -5.04 -13.86 12.47
N LYS A 169 -6.10 -13.19 12.90
CA LYS A 169 -7.24 -12.80 12.06
C LYS A 169 -7.43 -11.29 12.05
N ALA A 170 -8.04 -10.80 10.98
CA ALA A 170 -8.39 -9.39 10.84
C ALA A 170 -9.74 -9.21 10.14
N ASN A 171 -10.51 -8.21 10.58
CA ASN A 171 -11.65 -7.73 9.82
C ASN A 171 -11.15 -6.99 8.59
N TRP A 172 -11.70 -7.31 7.42
CA TRP A 172 -11.40 -6.66 6.15
C TRP A 172 -12.64 -5.93 5.64
N LYS A 173 -12.53 -4.61 5.51
CA LYS A 173 -13.65 -3.77 5.11
C LYS A 173 -13.25 -2.77 4.03
N VAL A 174 -13.89 -2.90 2.88
CA VAL A 174 -13.82 -1.97 1.76
C VAL A 174 -15.13 -1.21 1.65
N THR A 175 -15.06 0.12 1.63
CA THR A 175 -16.20 1.00 1.42
C THR A 175 -15.95 1.97 0.29
N LEU A 176 -17.01 2.30 -0.45
CA LEU A 176 -16.97 3.33 -1.48
C LEU A 176 -16.59 4.68 -0.84
N LEU A 177 -15.79 5.48 -1.55
CA LEU A 177 -15.47 6.83 -1.07
C LEU A 177 -16.72 7.72 -1.16
N GLU A 178 -16.85 8.69 -0.27
CA GLU A 178 -17.93 9.67 -0.39
C GLU A 178 -17.63 10.61 -1.57
N GLY A 179 -18.65 10.90 -2.39
CA GLY A 179 -18.48 11.76 -3.57
C GLY A 179 -19.62 11.65 -4.58
N ILE A 180 -19.57 12.49 -5.61
CA ILE A 180 -20.44 12.41 -6.78
C ILE A 180 -19.81 11.44 -7.78
N TYR A 181 -20.58 10.46 -8.21
CA TYR A 181 -20.17 9.44 -9.17
C TYR A 181 -20.78 9.74 -10.55
N GLY A 182 -20.01 9.50 -11.61
CA GLY A 182 -20.55 9.52 -12.97
C GLY A 182 -21.64 8.46 -13.13
N ILE A 183 -22.59 8.66 -14.05
CA ILE A 183 -23.69 7.72 -14.26
C ILE A 183 -23.21 6.32 -14.66
N ASP A 184 -22.10 6.26 -15.40
CA ASP A 184 -21.47 5.02 -15.87
C ASP A 184 -20.28 4.61 -14.99
N GLN A 185 -20.03 5.28 -13.87
CA GLN A 185 -18.94 4.92 -12.96
C GLN A 185 -19.33 3.69 -12.14
N PRO A 186 -18.46 2.67 -12.03
CA PRO A 186 -18.71 1.54 -11.14
C PRO A 186 -18.91 2.03 -9.70
N THR A 187 -19.90 1.48 -9.00
CA THR A 187 -20.19 1.80 -7.59
C THR A 187 -20.17 0.57 -6.69
N GLU A 188 -19.98 -0.62 -7.28
CA GLU A 188 -19.92 -1.90 -6.58
C GLU A 188 -18.53 -2.52 -6.75
N PHE A 189 -18.00 -3.06 -5.66
CA PHE A 189 -16.74 -3.81 -5.67
C PHE A 189 -17.00 -5.25 -6.12
N ILE A 190 -16.08 -5.78 -6.93
CA ILE A 190 -16.00 -7.20 -7.29
C ILE A 190 -15.27 -7.97 -6.18
N ILE A 191 -14.28 -7.35 -5.54
CA ILE A 191 -13.57 -7.95 -4.42
C ILE A 191 -14.49 -8.14 -3.20
N PRO A 192 -14.31 -9.21 -2.41
CA PRO A 192 -15.06 -9.39 -1.17
C PRO A 192 -14.78 -8.27 -0.15
N SER A 193 -15.81 -7.94 0.64
CA SER A 193 -15.75 -6.92 1.70
C SER A 193 -16.60 -7.35 2.89
N ASN A 194 -16.32 -6.81 4.07
CA ASN A 194 -16.92 -7.21 5.35
C ASN A 194 -16.71 -8.70 5.66
N ILE A 195 -15.48 -9.17 5.44
CA ILE A 195 -15.04 -10.54 5.69
C ILE A 195 -14.01 -10.57 6.82
N VAL A 196 -13.70 -11.77 7.31
CA VAL A 196 -12.59 -12.00 8.23
C VAL A 196 -11.49 -12.74 7.49
N LEU A 197 -10.34 -12.08 7.32
CA LEU A 197 -9.14 -12.70 6.78
C LEU A 197 -8.38 -13.45 7.89
N THR A 198 -7.69 -14.50 7.49
CA THR A 198 -6.75 -15.25 8.33
C THR A 198 -5.36 -15.07 7.75
N LYS A 199 -4.38 -14.75 8.59
CA LYS A 199 -2.98 -14.64 8.17
C LYS A 199 -2.45 -16.02 7.81
N ALA A 200 -1.85 -16.17 6.63
CA ALA A 200 -1.14 -17.37 6.25
C ALA A 200 0.20 -17.45 6.99
N ASP A 201 0.61 -18.67 7.34
CA ASP A 201 1.87 -18.95 8.06
C ASP A 201 3.12 -18.72 7.19
#